data_AF-A0AAX3E9Q4-F1
#
_entry.id   AF-A0AAX3E9Q4-F1
#
_cell.length_a   1.000
_cell.length_b   1.000
_cell.length_c   1.000
_cell.angle_alpha   90.00
_cell.angle_beta   90.00
_cell.angle_gamma   90.00
#
_symmetry.space_group_name_H-M   'P 1'
#
loop_
_entity.id
_entity.type
_entity.pdbx_description
1 polymer ?
#
loop_
_entity_poly.entity_id
_entity_poly.type
_entity_poly.pdbx_seq_one_letter_code
_entity_poly.pdbx_strand_id
1 'polypeptide(L)'
;MGHSSQPGEESNPVARAESDLSLEVVILLVFGVFMSLFGLLLFRIHAGELPYAPDSTYGLFLVIVSFQVITMGKTPFGDLRRSWAVILLGVCTAVVGMAACFVPGLLAGPVRILVGTLLFAGGIALLAQLFLSEDKARLWLKVSGILRHLTIACIIVYVMSIILGLVTLLPGITTDPQTAVLLIIYGIGFFYLAWCIQKVGRLYPQEGSA
;
A
#
# COMPACT_ATOMS: atom_id res chain seq x y z
N MET A 1 -29.25 25.53 -40.53
CA MET A 1 -29.32 24.11 -40.11
C MET A 1 -27.91 23.70 -39.75
N GLY A 2 -27.50 23.38 -38.53
CA GLY A 2 -28.11 23.16 -37.23
C GLY A 2 -27.00 22.51 -36.38
N HIS A 3 -26.85 22.95 -35.13
CA HIS A 3 -25.95 22.45 -34.09
C HIS A 3 -25.83 20.90 -34.05
N SER A 4 -24.72 20.28 -33.66
CA SER A 4 -24.20 20.31 -32.28
C SER A 4 -22.71 19.95 -32.18
N SER A 5 -21.89 20.92 -31.82
CA SER A 5 -20.56 20.69 -31.25
C SER A 5 -20.75 20.17 -29.82
N GLN A 6 -20.36 18.92 -29.55
CA GLN A 6 -20.20 18.47 -28.16
C GLN A 6 -19.11 19.34 -27.50
N PRO A 7 -19.36 19.95 -26.33
CA PRO A 7 -18.31 20.61 -25.60
C PRO A 7 -17.37 19.54 -25.07
N GLY A 8 -16.08 19.66 -25.42
CA GLY A 8 -15.04 18.85 -24.79
C GLY A 8 -15.11 19.03 -23.29
N GLU A 9 -15.15 17.91 -22.56
CA GLU A 9 -14.90 17.86 -21.13
C GLU A 9 -13.52 18.50 -20.88
N GLU A 10 -13.50 19.79 -20.55
CA GLU A 10 -12.43 20.40 -19.78
C GLU A 10 -12.44 19.70 -18.42
N SER A 11 -11.73 18.58 -18.37
CA SER A 11 -11.49 17.81 -17.17
C SER A 11 -10.74 18.66 -16.17
N ASN A 12 -11.49 19.28 -15.27
CA ASN A 12 -11.02 20.24 -14.30
C ASN A 12 -9.90 19.59 -13.45
N PRO A 13 -8.66 20.12 -13.46
CA PRO A 13 -7.52 19.48 -12.79
C PRO A 13 -7.73 19.30 -11.29
N VAL A 14 -8.57 20.16 -10.68
CA VAL A 14 -8.94 20.09 -9.27
C VAL A 14 -9.76 18.83 -8.95
N ALA A 15 -10.73 18.48 -9.81
CA ALA A 15 -11.58 17.30 -9.61
C ALA A 15 -10.78 15.98 -9.72
N ARG A 16 -9.75 15.94 -10.58
CA ARG A 16 -8.85 14.79 -10.69
C ARG A 16 -7.93 14.63 -9.48
N ALA A 17 -7.38 15.72 -8.96
CA ALA A 17 -6.52 15.67 -7.78
C ALA A 17 -7.28 15.19 -6.53
N GLU A 18 -8.53 15.62 -6.37
CA GLU A 18 -9.40 15.18 -5.28
C GLU A 18 -9.82 13.71 -5.42
N SER A 19 -10.07 13.24 -6.66
CA SER A 19 -10.34 11.82 -6.92
C SER A 19 -9.13 10.91 -6.68
N ASP A 20 -7.93 11.36 -7.05
CA ASP A 20 -6.69 10.59 -6.85
C ASP A 20 -6.37 10.45 -5.35
N LEU A 21 -6.55 11.53 -4.56
CA LEU A 21 -6.38 11.49 -3.11
C LEU A 21 -7.41 10.57 -2.44
N SER A 22 -8.66 10.59 -2.92
CA SER A 22 -9.73 9.71 -2.42
C SER A 22 -9.41 8.23 -2.71
N LEU A 23 -8.94 7.92 -3.93
CA LEU A 23 -8.60 6.55 -4.33
C LEU A 23 -7.40 6.01 -3.55
N GLU A 24 -6.36 6.83 -3.34
CA GLU A 24 -5.22 6.49 -2.48
C GLU A 24 -5.67 6.06 -1.07
N VAL A 25 -6.51 6.89 -0.44
CA VAL A 25 -7.01 6.62 0.90
C VAL A 25 -7.86 5.35 0.95
N VAL A 26 -8.72 5.14 -0.05
CA VAL A 26 -9.56 3.93 -0.14
C VAL A 26 -8.69 2.68 -0.22
N ILE A 27 -7.65 2.67 -1.05
CA ILE A 27 -6.75 1.52 -1.17
C ILE A 27 -5.96 1.30 0.13
N LEU A 28 -5.45 2.36 0.76
CA LEU A 28 -4.79 2.26 2.07
C LEU A 28 -5.73 1.67 3.12
N LEU A 29 -7.00 2.05 3.11
CA LEU A 29 -8.00 1.53 4.04
C LEU A 29 -8.28 0.04 3.79
N VAL A 30 -8.36 -0.38 2.52
CA VAL A 30 -8.46 -1.80 2.15
C VAL A 30 -7.25 -2.58 2.66
N PHE A 31 -6.03 -2.04 2.53
CA PHE A 31 -4.83 -2.64 3.12
C PHE A 31 -4.90 -2.73 4.64
N GLY A 32 -5.32 -1.66 5.31
CA GLY A 32 -5.50 -1.62 6.76
C GLY A 32 -6.45 -2.70 7.23
N VAL A 33 -7.62 -2.81 6.59
CA VAL A 33 -8.62 -3.85 6.89
C VAL A 33 -8.05 -5.24 6.65
N PHE A 34 -7.42 -5.47 5.49
CA PHE A 34 -6.81 -6.76 5.16
C PHE A 34 -5.77 -7.20 6.19
N MET A 35 -4.84 -6.30 6.56
CA MET A 35 -3.78 -6.60 7.53
C MET A 35 -4.31 -6.81 8.95
N SER A 36 -5.27 -5.99 9.39
CA SER A 36 -5.88 -6.13 10.72
C SER A 36 -6.72 -7.40 10.82
N LEU A 37 -7.52 -7.72 9.80
CA LEU A 37 -8.28 -8.97 9.77
C LEU A 37 -7.33 -10.16 9.75
N PHE A 38 -6.31 -10.14 8.89
CA PHE A 38 -5.36 -11.25 8.81
C PHE A 38 -4.60 -11.45 10.12
N GLY A 39 -4.15 -10.38 10.78
CA GLY A 39 -3.52 -10.46 12.09
C GLY A 39 -4.46 -11.02 13.17
N LEU A 40 -5.74 -10.64 13.17
CA LEU A 40 -6.72 -11.19 14.11
C LEU A 40 -7.03 -12.67 13.82
N LEU A 41 -7.14 -13.04 12.54
CA LEU A 41 -7.37 -14.42 12.10
C LEU A 41 -6.18 -15.32 12.44
N LEU A 42 -4.94 -14.83 12.34
CA LEU A 42 -3.76 -15.60 12.73
C LEU A 42 -3.84 -16.05 14.19
N PHE A 43 -4.40 -15.25 15.09
CA PHE A 43 -4.59 -15.67 16.49
C PHE A 43 -5.52 -16.89 16.60
N ARG A 44 -6.61 -16.91 15.83
CA ARG A 44 -7.59 -18.01 15.80
C ARG A 44 -7.05 -19.24 15.07
N ILE A 45 -6.22 -19.04 14.04
CA ILE A 45 -5.47 -20.11 13.35
C ILE A 45 -4.52 -20.79 14.34
N HIS A 46 -3.79 -20.01 15.14
CA HIS A 46 -2.86 -20.56 16.15
C HIS A 46 -3.58 -21.28 17.28
N ALA A 47 -4.81 -20.87 17.61
CA ALA A 47 -5.69 -21.60 18.51
C ALA A 47 -6.20 -22.94 17.94
N GLY A 48 -5.87 -23.26 16.68
CA GLY A 48 -6.29 -24.49 15.99
C GLY A 48 -7.74 -24.48 15.51
N GLU A 49 -8.41 -23.33 15.59
CA GLU A 49 -9.84 -23.24 15.29
C GLU A 49 -10.13 -23.06 13.79
N LEU A 50 -9.11 -22.69 12.99
CA LEU A 50 -9.25 -22.38 11.58
C LEU A 50 -8.14 -23.01 10.73
N PRO A 51 -8.48 -23.61 9.57
CA PRO A 51 -7.48 -24.06 8.60
C PRO A 51 -6.77 -22.85 7.97
N TYR A 52 -5.45 -22.94 7.79
CA TYR A 52 -4.64 -21.87 7.25
C TYR A 52 -3.95 -22.27 5.95
N ALA A 53 -4.20 -21.51 4.88
CA ALA A 53 -3.54 -21.63 3.59
C ALA A 53 -2.72 -20.35 3.32
N PRO A 54 -1.40 -20.35 3.59
CA PRO A 54 -0.54 -19.18 3.45
C PRO A 54 -0.56 -18.61 2.03
N ASP A 55 -0.63 -19.49 1.03
CA ASP A 55 -0.53 -19.16 -0.40
C ASP A 55 -1.67 -18.23 -0.85
N SER A 56 -2.89 -18.51 -0.38
CA SER A 56 -4.06 -17.71 -0.70
C SER A 56 -3.99 -16.32 -0.07
N THR A 57 -3.44 -16.21 1.15
CA THR A 57 -3.22 -14.90 1.79
C THR A 57 -2.19 -14.07 1.04
N TYR A 58 -1.06 -14.68 0.67
CA TYR A 58 -0.03 -14.00 -0.11
C TYR A 58 -0.53 -13.63 -1.51
N GLY A 59 -1.32 -14.49 -2.15
CA GLY A 59 -1.99 -14.22 -3.42
C GLY A 59 -2.94 -13.03 -3.32
N LEU A 60 -3.78 -12.98 -2.28
CA LEU A 60 -4.72 -11.88 -2.06
C LEU A 60 -3.98 -10.57 -1.81
N PHE A 61 -2.90 -10.60 -1.01
CA PHE A 61 -2.02 -9.44 -0.83
C PHE A 61 -1.46 -8.94 -2.17
N LEU A 62 -0.94 -9.84 -3.03
CA LEU A 62 -0.44 -9.47 -4.36
C LEU A 62 -1.51 -8.84 -5.24
N VAL A 63 -2.75 -9.35 -5.21
CA VAL A 63 -3.87 -8.76 -5.97
C VAL A 63 -4.13 -7.32 -5.50
N ILE A 64 -4.16 -7.08 -4.19
CA ILE A 64 -4.38 -5.74 -3.62
C ILE A 64 -3.23 -4.80 -4.01
N VAL A 65 -1.97 -5.23 -3.88
CA VAL A 65 -0.81 -4.42 -4.31
C VAL A 65 -0.84 -4.14 -5.81
N SER A 66 -1.24 -5.13 -6.62
CA SER A 66 -1.35 -4.96 -8.06
C SER A 66 -2.39 -3.91 -8.43
N PHE A 67 -3.54 -3.91 -7.73
CA PHE A 67 -4.55 -2.87 -7.91
C PHE A 67 -4.02 -1.49 -7.55
N GLN A 68 -3.25 -1.37 -6.46
CA GLN A 68 -2.57 -0.13 -6.08
C GLN A 68 -1.62 0.36 -7.19
N VAL A 69 -0.81 -0.53 -7.75
CA VAL A 69 0.15 -0.21 -8.82
C VAL A 69 -0.55 0.24 -10.09
N ILE A 70 -1.63 -0.45 -10.49
CA ILE A 70 -2.37 -0.16 -11.72
C ILE A 70 -3.14 1.16 -11.60
N THR A 71 -3.80 1.41 -10.45
CA THR A 71 -4.67 2.58 -10.27
C THR A 71 -3.88 3.85 -9.99
N MET A 72 -2.92 3.82 -9.07
CA MET A 72 -2.13 5.01 -8.71
C MET A 72 -0.97 5.27 -9.68
N GLY A 73 -0.60 4.27 -10.51
CA GLY A 73 0.54 4.37 -11.43
C GLY A 73 1.89 4.57 -10.73
N LYS A 74 1.91 4.44 -9.40
CA LYS A 74 3.09 4.48 -8.53
C LYS A 74 3.42 3.05 -8.12
N THR A 75 4.69 2.72 -8.08
CA THR A 75 5.11 1.40 -7.60
C THR A 75 5.22 1.37 -6.08
N PRO A 76 5.14 0.19 -5.44
CA PRO A 76 5.57 0.01 -4.05
C PRO A 76 7.08 0.21 -3.86
N PHE A 77 7.82 0.68 -4.87
CA PHE A 77 9.21 1.13 -4.77
C PHE A 77 9.34 2.67 -4.79
N GLY A 78 8.22 3.38 -4.78
CA GLY A 78 8.17 4.84 -4.81
C GLY A 78 7.60 5.43 -6.10
N ASP A 79 7.77 6.74 -6.22
CA ASP A 79 7.21 7.57 -7.30
C ASP A 79 7.96 7.39 -8.63
N LEU A 80 7.87 6.20 -9.20
CA LEU A 80 8.23 5.96 -10.60
C LEU A 80 7.14 6.60 -11.47
N ARG A 81 7.53 7.51 -12.38
CA ARG A 81 6.62 8.11 -13.37
C ARG A 81 5.78 7.00 -14.00
N ARG A 82 4.44 7.18 -13.96
CA ARG A 82 3.44 6.30 -14.57
C ARG A 82 3.93 5.90 -15.98
N SER A 83 4.46 4.70 -16.08
CA SER A 83 5.00 4.15 -17.31
C SER A 83 4.23 2.89 -17.64
N TRP A 84 4.12 2.61 -18.92
CA TRP A 84 3.45 1.40 -19.41
C TRP A 84 4.06 0.13 -18.82
N ALA A 85 5.37 0.17 -18.51
CA ALA A 85 6.09 -0.92 -17.83
C ALA A 85 5.59 -1.19 -16.41
N VAL A 86 5.28 -0.14 -15.63
CA VAL A 86 4.74 -0.28 -14.26
C VAL A 86 3.35 -0.90 -14.28
N ILE A 87 2.52 -0.48 -15.23
CA ILE A 87 1.17 -1.03 -15.40
C ILE A 87 1.26 -2.52 -15.80
N LEU A 88 2.13 -2.85 -16.77
CA LEU A 88 2.34 -4.23 -17.19
C LEU A 88 2.85 -5.11 -16.03
N LEU A 89 3.79 -4.59 -15.22
CA LEU A 89 4.27 -5.27 -14.02
C LEU A 89 3.13 -5.52 -13.03
N GLY A 90 2.28 -4.52 -12.77
CA GLY A 90 1.09 -4.66 -11.93
C GLY A 90 0.15 -5.75 -12.44
N VAL A 91 -0.12 -5.79 -13.76
CA VAL A 91 -0.96 -6.82 -14.37
C VAL A 91 -0.36 -8.21 -14.22
N CYS A 92 0.95 -8.38 -14.48
CA CYS A 92 1.64 -9.66 -14.27
C CYS A 92 1.53 -10.12 -12.80
N THR A 93 1.72 -9.18 -11.87
CA THR A 93 1.63 -9.44 -10.43
C THR A 93 0.19 -9.83 -10.03
N ALA A 94 -0.82 -9.24 -10.65
CA ALA A 94 -2.23 -9.58 -10.43
C ALA A 94 -2.55 -11.00 -10.91
N VAL A 95 -2.05 -11.39 -12.09
CA VAL A 95 -2.23 -12.75 -12.64
C VAL A 95 -1.59 -13.79 -11.72
N VAL A 96 -0.37 -13.53 -11.25
CA VAL A 96 0.31 -14.41 -10.27
C VAL A 96 -0.47 -14.47 -8.96
N GLY A 97 -0.95 -13.33 -8.44
CA GLY A 97 -1.76 -13.28 -7.23
C GLY A 97 -3.07 -14.06 -7.34
N MET A 98 -3.79 -13.92 -8.45
CA MET A 98 -5.01 -14.68 -8.72
C MET A 98 -4.73 -16.18 -8.81
N ALA A 99 -3.68 -16.60 -9.53
CA ALA A 99 -3.30 -18.00 -9.63
C ALA A 99 -2.98 -18.61 -8.24
N ALA A 100 -2.26 -17.86 -7.40
CA ALA A 100 -1.93 -18.26 -6.03
C ALA A 100 -3.15 -18.36 -5.11
N CYS A 101 -4.16 -17.50 -5.31
CA CYS A 101 -5.43 -17.58 -4.58
C CYS A 101 -6.21 -18.87 -4.88
N PHE A 102 -6.29 -19.26 -6.16
CA PHE A 102 -7.13 -20.37 -6.61
C PHE A 102 -6.47 -21.74 -6.52
N VAL A 103 -5.14 -21.82 -6.63
CA VAL A 103 -4.39 -23.09 -6.62
C VAL A 103 -3.38 -23.11 -5.47
N PRO A 104 -3.80 -23.51 -4.25
CA PRO A 104 -2.90 -23.68 -3.12
C PRO A 104 -1.82 -24.74 -3.44
N GLY A 105 -0.59 -24.51 -2.99
CA GLY A 105 0.53 -25.44 -3.11
C GLY A 105 1.38 -25.35 -4.38
N LEU A 106 0.84 -24.86 -5.51
CA LEU A 106 1.61 -24.83 -6.78
C LEU A 106 2.68 -23.71 -6.79
N LEU A 107 2.35 -22.53 -6.27
CA LEU A 107 3.20 -21.33 -6.29
C LEU A 107 3.62 -20.86 -4.88
N ALA A 108 3.46 -21.70 -3.86
CA ALA A 108 3.69 -21.35 -2.46
C ALA A 108 5.04 -20.66 -2.18
N GLY A 109 6.13 -21.29 -2.61
CA GLY A 109 7.49 -20.77 -2.45
C GLY A 109 7.72 -19.46 -3.23
N PRO A 110 7.52 -19.45 -4.56
CA PRO A 110 7.74 -18.26 -5.38
C PRO A 110 6.90 -17.05 -4.95
N VAL A 111 5.61 -17.24 -4.65
CA VAL A 111 4.70 -16.16 -4.24
C VAL A 111 5.12 -15.57 -2.90
N ARG A 112 5.49 -16.43 -1.95
CA ARG A 112 6.02 -15.98 -0.67
C ARG A 112 7.28 -15.14 -0.82
N ILE A 113 8.25 -15.60 -1.64
CA ILE A 113 9.49 -14.85 -1.91
C ILE A 113 9.14 -13.51 -2.56
N LEU A 114 8.25 -13.50 -3.56
CA LEU A 114 7.81 -12.28 -4.22
C LEU A 114 7.18 -11.28 -3.24
N VAL A 115 6.26 -11.72 -2.38
CA VAL A 115 5.64 -10.87 -1.35
C VAL A 115 6.66 -10.35 -0.36
N GLY A 116 7.53 -11.22 0.15
CA GLY A 116 8.57 -10.85 1.10
C GLY A 116 9.52 -9.81 0.50
N THR A 117 9.99 -10.03 -0.73
CA THR A 117 10.83 -9.06 -1.45
C THR A 117 10.09 -7.77 -1.72
N LEU A 118 8.80 -7.82 -2.10
CA LEU A 118 8.00 -6.62 -2.36
C LEU A 118 7.84 -5.76 -1.10
N LEU A 119 7.53 -6.38 0.04
CA LEU A 119 7.43 -5.70 1.34
C LEU A 119 8.78 -5.17 1.82
N PHE A 120 9.84 -5.97 1.70
CA PHE A 120 11.17 -5.64 2.19
C PHE A 120 11.82 -4.55 1.33
N ALA A 121 12.00 -4.82 0.03
CA ALA A 121 12.62 -3.89 -0.89
C ALA A 121 11.73 -2.66 -1.14
N GLY A 122 10.41 -2.83 -1.17
CA GLY A 122 9.48 -1.71 -1.25
C GLY A 122 9.53 -0.81 -0.02
N GLY A 123 9.49 -1.41 1.18
CA GLY A 123 9.65 -0.67 2.44
C GLY A 123 10.98 0.09 2.51
N ILE A 124 12.09 -0.53 2.12
CA ILE A 124 13.40 0.14 2.04
C ILE A 124 13.36 1.27 1.02
N ALA A 125 12.81 1.04 -0.17
CA ALA A 125 12.77 2.04 -1.23
C ALA A 125 11.93 3.26 -0.83
N LEU A 126 10.74 3.06 -0.25
CA LEU A 126 9.89 4.16 0.26
C LEU A 126 10.56 4.90 1.42
N LEU A 127 11.21 4.18 2.33
CA LEU A 127 11.94 4.78 3.43
C LEU A 127 13.14 5.60 2.93
N ALA A 128 13.93 5.03 2.02
CA ALA A 128 15.05 5.72 1.38
C ALA A 128 14.57 6.94 0.59
N GLN A 129 13.45 6.85 -0.13
CA GLN A 129 12.88 7.98 -0.85
C GLN A 129 12.46 9.11 0.09
N LEU A 130 11.92 8.78 1.27
CA LEU A 130 11.54 9.75 2.30
C LEU A 130 12.77 10.47 2.88
N PHE A 131 13.87 9.74 3.11
CA PHE A 131 15.13 10.32 3.58
C PHE A 131 15.91 11.07 2.49
N LEU A 132 15.94 10.56 1.25
CA LEU A 132 16.60 11.23 0.12
C LEU A 132 15.86 12.49 -0.31
N SER A 133 14.54 12.52 -0.13
CA SER A 133 13.72 13.74 -0.26
C SER A 133 13.78 14.59 1.00
N GLU A 134 14.95 14.65 1.63
CA GLU A 134 15.20 15.27 2.92
C GLU A 134 14.70 16.73 2.95
N ASP A 135 14.79 17.46 1.85
CA ASP A 135 14.22 18.80 1.73
C ASP A 135 12.70 18.80 1.88
N LYS A 136 11.98 17.84 1.29
CA LYS A 136 10.52 17.70 1.44
C LYS A 136 10.15 17.26 2.85
N ALA A 137 10.83 16.26 3.40
CA ALA A 137 10.56 15.77 4.76
C ALA A 137 10.85 16.85 5.81
N ARG A 138 11.94 17.61 5.64
CA ARG A 138 12.35 18.70 6.53
C ARG A 138 11.42 19.91 6.38
N LEU A 139 10.94 20.23 5.17
CA LEU A 139 9.87 21.20 4.94
C LEU A 139 8.56 20.78 5.63
N TRP A 140 8.16 19.51 5.48
CA TRP A 140 6.95 18.95 6.10
C TRP A 140 7.01 18.95 7.63
N LEU A 141 8.20 18.70 8.19
CA LEU A 141 8.44 18.79 9.63
C LEU A 141 8.48 20.24 10.14
N LYS A 142 8.86 21.21 9.30
CA LYS A 142 8.98 22.63 9.65
C LYS A 142 7.65 23.38 9.56
N VAL A 143 6.71 22.95 8.71
CA VAL A 143 5.43 23.65 8.39
C VAL A 143 4.25 23.32 9.33
N SER A 144 4.53 22.95 10.58
CA SER A 144 3.55 22.86 11.69
C SER A 144 2.56 21.67 11.66
N GLY A 145 2.64 20.90 12.73
CA GLY A 145 1.58 20.02 13.24
C GLY A 145 1.30 18.77 12.42
N ILE A 146 0.34 18.84 11.50
CA ILE A 146 -0.31 17.66 10.91
C ILE A 146 0.59 16.91 9.92
N LEU A 147 1.45 17.64 9.18
CA LEU A 147 2.44 17.03 8.28
C LEU A 147 3.48 16.21 9.04
N ARG A 148 3.82 16.60 10.29
CA ARG A 148 4.70 15.80 11.15
C ARG A 148 4.06 14.46 11.52
N HIS A 149 2.78 14.46 11.86
CA HIS A 149 2.05 13.22 12.14
C HIS A 149 1.99 12.31 10.91
N LEU A 150 1.84 12.89 9.71
CA LEU A 150 1.88 12.17 8.44
C LEU A 150 3.26 11.54 8.19
N THR A 151 4.35 12.29 8.33
CA THR A 151 5.72 11.77 8.17
C THR A 151 6.01 10.63 9.15
N ILE A 152 5.61 10.78 10.42
CA ILE A 152 5.76 9.73 11.43
C ILE A 152 4.95 8.49 11.05
N ALA A 153 3.71 8.65 10.57
CA ALA A 153 2.88 7.55 10.09
C ALA A 153 3.58 6.78 8.95
N CYS A 154 4.11 7.50 7.96
CA CYS A 154 4.87 6.91 6.85
C CYS A 154 6.07 6.12 7.35
N ILE A 155 6.90 6.69 8.23
CA ILE A 155 8.08 6.01 8.78
C ILE A 155 7.67 4.71 9.49
N ILE A 156 6.63 4.74 10.32
CA ILE A 156 6.13 3.56 11.03
C ILE A 156 5.70 2.48 10.05
N VAL A 157 4.88 2.83 9.05
CA VAL A 157 4.40 1.89 8.02
C VAL A 157 5.59 1.31 7.23
N TYR A 158 6.56 2.13 6.82
CA TYR A 158 7.69 1.65 6.03
C TYR A 158 8.61 0.73 6.83
N VAL A 159 8.93 1.08 8.08
CA VAL A 159 9.72 0.22 8.97
C VAL A 159 8.99 -1.10 9.22
N MET A 160 7.69 -1.07 9.47
CA MET A 160 6.89 -2.29 9.63
C MET A 160 6.88 -3.13 8.36
N SER A 161 6.75 -2.53 7.18
CA SER A 161 6.86 -3.25 5.89
C SER A 161 8.19 -3.98 5.76
N ILE A 162 9.30 -3.36 6.15
CA ILE A 162 10.63 -3.98 6.13
C ILE A 162 10.67 -5.18 7.08
N ILE A 163 10.19 -5.03 8.31
CA ILE A 163 10.16 -6.10 9.31
C ILE A 163 9.29 -7.26 8.82
N LEU A 164 8.05 -6.99 8.39
CA LEU A 164 7.14 -8.02 7.86
C LEU A 164 7.68 -8.69 6.60
N GLY A 165 8.33 -7.93 5.71
CA GLY A 165 8.99 -8.47 4.53
C GLY A 165 10.09 -9.45 4.92
N LEU A 166 10.95 -9.08 5.87
CA LEU A 166 12.01 -9.93 6.38
C LEU A 166 11.47 -11.22 7.05
N VAL A 167 10.44 -11.09 7.90
CA VAL A 167 9.74 -12.24 8.51
C VAL A 167 9.10 -13.14 7.45
N THR A 168 8.57 -12.55 6.38
CA THR A 168 7.99 -13.31 5.26
C THR A 168 9.07 -14.05 4.48
N LEU A 169 10.22 -13.44 4.21
CA LEU A 169 11.36 -14.07 3.54
C LEU A 169 12.00 -15.19 4.37
N LEU A 170 12.04 -15.04 5.68
CA LEU A 170 12.69 -15.97 6.60
C LEU A 170 11.67 -16.51 7.62
N PRO A 171 10.93 -17.59 7.29
CA PRO A 171 9.92 -18.16 8.21
C PRO A 171 10.47 -18.56 9.58
N GLY A 172 11.77 -18.80 9.70
CA GLY A 172 12.40 -19.35 10.91
C GLY A 172 12.81 -18.33 11.97
N ILE A 173 12.69 -17.02 11.72
CA ILE A 173 13.16 -15.98 12.67
C ILE A 173 12.10 -15.51 13.66
N THR A 174 10.81 -15.71 13.40
CA THR A 174 9.74 -15.13 14.22
C THR A 174 8.68 -16.17 14.51
N THR A 175 8.14 -16.11 15.74
CA THR A 175 7.05 -16.98 16.13
C THR A 175 5.73 -16.44 15.58
N ASP A 176 4.94 -17.35 15.06
CA ASP A 176 3.56 -17.22 14.63
C ASP A 176 2.68 -16.14 15.32
N PRO A 177 2.60 -16.05 16.67
CA PRO A 177 1.84 -14.99 17.35
C PRO A 177 2.49 -13.60 17.28
N GLN A 178 3.82 -13.49 17.18
CA GLN A 178 4.51 -12.21 17.02
C GLN A 178 4.19 -11.60 15.64
N THR A 179 4.12 -12.42 14.59
CA THR A 179 3.72 -11.99 13.25
C THR A 179 2.30 -11.42 13.25
N ALA A 180 1.37 -12.02 14.01
CA ALA A 180 0.01 -11.53 14.15
C ALA A 180 -0.04 -10.12 14.76
N VAL A 181 0.73 -9.87 15.82
CA VAL A 181 0.83 -8.56 16.47
C VAL A 181 1.43 -7.53 15.50
N LEU A 182 2.50 -7.89 14.77
CA LEU A 182 3.12 -7.02 13.78
C LEU A 182 2.12 -6.63 12.67
N LEU A 183 1.32 -7.57 12.18
CA LEU A 183 0.27 -7.33 11.18
C LEU A 183 -0.83 -6.39 11.68
N ILE A 184 -1.28 -6.56 12.93
CA ILE A 184 -2.28 -5.66 13.52
C ILE A 184 -1.74 -4.24 13.62
N ILE A 185 -0.51 -4.07 14.13
CA ILE A 185 0.12 -2.75 14.23
C ILE A 185 0.32 -2.15 12.84
N TYR A 186 0.71 -2.96 11.85
CA TYR A 186 0.85 -2.52 10.46
C TYR A 186 -0.49 -2.04 9.88
N GLY A 187 -1.58 -2.79 10.11
CA GLY A 187 -2.94 -2.40 9.72
C GLY A 187 -3.39 -1.08 10.38
N ILE A 188 -3.17 -0.93 11.68
CA ILE A 188 -3.43 0.32 12.42
C ILE A 188 -2.62 1.48 11.82
N GLY A 189 -1.37 1.22 11.43
CA GLY A 189 -0.51 2.18 10.74
C GLY A 189 -1.13 2.70 9.45
N PHE A 190 -1.72 1.84 8.62
CA PHE A 190 -2.43 2.25 7.41
C PHE A 190 -3.67 3.10 7.69
N PHE A 191 -4.48 2.73 8.70
CA PHE A 191 -5.62 3.55 9.10
C PHE A 191 -5.20 4.95 9.57
N TYR A 192 -4.14 5.01 10.36
CA TYR A 192 -3.59 6.27 10.85
C TYR A 192 -3.01 7.11 9.70
N LEU A 193 -2.34 6.48 8.74
CA LEU A 193 -1.82 7.14 7.54
C LEU A 193 -2.96 7.69 6.67
N ALA A 194 -3.98 6.89 6.40
CA ALA A 194 -5.19 7.28 5.68
C ALA A 194 -5.89 8.49 6.32
N TRP A 195 -6.06 8.46 7.64
CA TRP A 195 -6.62 9.58 8.40
C TRP A 195 -5.77 10.85 8.27
N CYS A 196 -4.44 10.71 8.36
CA CYS A 196 -3.52 11.84 8.22
C CYS A 196 -3.59 12.44 6.81
N ILE A 197 -3.64 11.62 5.76
CA ILE A 197 -3.76 12.06 4.36
C ILE A 197 -5.08 12.82 4.14
N GLN A 198 -6.21 12.28 4.59
CA GLN A 198 -7.50 12.97 4.48
C GLN A 198 -7.49 14.31 5.22
N LYS A 199 -6.93 14.34 6.42
CA LYS A 199 -6.88 15.56 7.22
C LYS A 199 -5.98 16.62 6.58
N VAL A 200 -4.85 16.22 5.98
CA VAL A 200 -3.99 17.12 5.22
C VAL A 200 -4.69 17.63 3.96
N GLY A 201 -5.36 16.76 3.20
CA GLY A 201 -6.12 17.17 2.01
C GLY A 201 -7.25 18.16 2.30
N ARG A 202 -7.86 18.08 3.49
CA ARG A 202 -8.87 19.06 3.93
C ARG A 202 -8.29 20.38 4.45
N LEU A 203 -7.11 20.36 5.08
CA LEU A 203 -6.47 21.58 5.62
C LEU A 203 -5.67 22.35 4.58
N TYR A 204 -5.10 21.65 3.60
CA TYR A 204 -4.35 22.21 2.50
C TYR A 204 -5.00 21.74 1.19
N PRO A 205 -6.23 22.20 0.86
CA PRO A 205 -6.73 22.05 -0.50
C PRO A 205 -5.69 22.67 -1.42
N GLN A 206 -5.25 21.96 -2.45
CA GLN A 206 -4.13 22.40 -3.27
C GLN A 206 -4.36 23.83 -3.75
N GLU A 207 -3.63 24.78 -3.16
CA GLU A 207 -3.58 26.15 -3.64
C GLU A 207 -2.81 26.13 -4.96
N GLY A 208 -3.56 26.07 -6.05
CA GLY A 208 -3.08 26.39 -7.38
C GLY A 208 -4.26 26.77 -8.27
N SER A 209 -4.37 27.98 -8.83
CA SER A 209 -3.52 29.17 -8.74
C SER A 209 -4.24 30.31 -9.48
N ALA A 210 -4.39 31.47 -8.83
CA ALA A 210 -4.86 32.76 -9.37
C ALA A 210 -6.33 32.87 -9.83
#